data_AF-A0A2T1KVN3-F1
#
_entry.id   AF-A0A2T1KVN3-F1
#
_cell.length_a   1.000
_cell.length_b   1.000
_cell.length_c   1.000
_cell.angle_alpha   90.00
_cell.angle_beta   90.00
_cell.angle_gamma   90.00
#
_symmetry.space_group_name_H-M   'P 1'
#
loop_
_entity.id
_entity.type
_entity.pdbx_description
1 polymer ?
#
loop_
_entity_poly.entity_id
_entity_poly.type
_entity_poly.pdbx_seq_one_letter_code
_entity_poly.pdbx_strand_id
1 'polypeptide(L)' 'MGTTFRPYSPDQELLLPPSLNEWLPDGHLAYFVSDVVEELDLSAFYARYEG' A
#
# COMPACT_ATOMS: atom_id res chain seq x y z
N MET A 1 20.63 -5.71 -9.35
CA MET A 1 19.48 -5.87 -8.44
C MET A 1 18.33 -5.11 -9.08
N GLY A 2 17.36 -5.80 -9.70
CA GLY A 2 16.18 -5.15 -10.25
C GLY A 2 15.43 -4.45 -9.11
N THR A 3 15.05 -3.20 -9.31
CA THR A 3 14.15 -2.52 -8.38
C THR A 3 12.74 -2.91 -8.78
N THR A 4 12.03 -3.63 -7.92
CA THR A 4 10.61 -3.97 -8.12
C THR A 4 9.79 -3.28 -7.03
N PHE A 5 8.52 -2.97 -7.35
CA PHE A 5 7.59 -2.48 -6.33
C PHE A 5 7.31 -3.58 -5.30
N ARG A 6 7.10 -3.16 -4.05
CA ARG A 6 6.66 -4.05 -2.99
C ARG A 6 5.13 -4.19 -3.04
N PRO A 7 4.57 -5.36 -2.75
CA PRO A 7 3.14 -5.50 -2.53
C PRO A 7 2.67 -4.56 -1.44
N TYR A 8 1.55 -3.88 -1.69
CA TYR A 8 0.89 -3.07 -0.68
C TYR A 8 0.04 -3.98 0.21
N SER A 9 0.28 -3.95 1.52
CA SER A 9 -0.43 -4.78 2.50
C SER A 9 -0.65 -3.96 3.78
N PRO A 10 -1.74 -3.18 3.86
CA PRO A 10 -2.01 -2.31 5.01
C PRO A 10 -2.33 -3.09 6.29
N ASP A 11 -2.88 -4.30 6.16
CA ASP A 11 -3.22 -5.20 7.27
C ASP A 11 -2.03 -6.05 7.75
N GLN A 12 -0.82 -5.79 7.24
CA GLN A 12 0.36 -6.54 7.65
C GLN A 12 0.67 -6.31 9.13
N GLU A 13 0.56 -7.39 9.92
CA GLU A 13 0.94 -7.37 11.32
C GLU A 13 2.47 -7.21 11.48
N LEU A 14 2.89 -6.33 12.39
CA LEU A 14 4.29 -6.16 12.75
C LEU A 14 4.63 -6.99 13.99
N LEU A 15 5.84 -7.54 14.03
CA LEU A 15 6.36 -8.32 15.17
C LEU A 15 6.40 -7.54 16.48
N LEU A 16 6.39 -6.21 16.43
CA LEU A 16 6.39 -5.32 17.59
C LEU A 16 5.33 -4.22 17.39
N PRO A 17 4.61 -3.82 18.46
CA PRO A 17 3.56 -2.79 18.39
C PRO A 17 4.12 -1.37 18.14
N PRO A 18 3.29 -0.42 17.64
CA PRO A 18 1.83 -0.51 17.42
C PRO A 18 1.45 -1.02 16.03
N SER A 19 0.32 -1.71 15.95
CA SER A 19 -0.31 -2.06 14.67
C SER A 19 -0.69 -0.77 13.92
N LEU A 20 -0.55 -0.74 12.59
CA LEU A 20 -0.92 0.43 11.78
C LEU A 20 -2.38 0.88 12.02
N ASN A 21 -3.27 -0.08 12.26
CA ASN A 21 -4.69 0.14 12.57
C ASN A 21 -4.93 0.84 13.92
N GLU A 22 -3.99 0.77 14.87
CA GLU A 22 -4.08 1.55 16.12
C GLU A 22 -3.68 3.02 15.90
N TRP A 23 -2.93 3.30 14.83
CA TRP A 23 -2.48 4.63 14.48
C TRP A 23 -3.44 5.36 13.53
N LEU A 24 -4.13 4.60 12.69
CA LEU A 24 -5.10 5.08 11.72
C LEU A 24 -6.50 4.60 12.14
N PRO A 25 -7.28 5.46 12.84
CA PRO A 25 -8.65 5.09 13.23
C PRO A 25 -9.55 4.90 12.01
N ASP A 26 -10.66 4.18 12.20
CA ASP A 26 -11.67 3.96 11.17
C ASP A 26 -12.11 5.27 10.51
N GLY A 27 -12.20 5.26 9.18
CA GLY A 27 -12.60 6.42 8.39
C GLY A 27 -11.50 7.46 8.17
N HIS A 28 -10.24 7.16 8.51
CA HIS A 28 -9.13 8.05 8.17
C HIS A 28 -8.95 8.18 6.65
N LEU A 29 -8.63 9.39 6.18
CA LEU A 29 -8.46 9.75 4.76
C LEU A 29 -7.40 8.92 4.02
N ALA A 30 -6.49 8.28 4.74
CA ALA A 30 -5.50 7.37 4.17
C ALA A 30 -6.15 6.15 3.50
N TYR A 31 -7.23 5.63 4.08
CA TYR A 31 -7.99 4.52 3.50
C TYR A 31 -8.66 4.94 2.19
N PHE A 32 -9.21 6.15 2.13
CA PHE A 32 -9.77 6.71 0.90
C PHE A 32 -8.73 6.80 -0.22
N VAL A 33 -7.48 7.19 0.10
CA VAL A 33 -6.40 7.22 -0.90
C VAL A 33 -6.09 5.80 -1.39
N SER A 34 -6.11 4.81 -0.50
CA SER A 34 -5.95 3.40 -0.88
C SER A 34 -7.04 2.96 -1.87
N ASP A 35 -8.30 3.22 -1.53
CA ASP A 35 -9.45 2.86 -2.37
C ASP A 35 -9.35 3.51 -3.76
N VAL A 36 -8.94 4.78 -3.83
CA VAL A 36 -8.76 5.48 -5.11
C VAL A 36 -7.61 4.87 -5.91
N VAL A 37 -6.50 4.52 -5.26
CA VAL A 37 -5.33 3.93 -5.93
C VAL A 37 -5.67 2.57 -6.54
N GLU A 38 -6.55 1.78 -5.92
CA GLU A 38 -7.03 0.50 -6.46
C GLU A 38 -7.83 0.65 -7.76
N GLU A 39 -8.51 1.79 -7.95
CA GLU A 39 -9.31 2.07 -9.16
C GLU A 39 -8.50 2.69 -10.32
N LEU A 40 -7.25 3.09 -10.07
CA LEU A 40 -6.40 3.72 -11.08
C LEU A 40 -5.62 2.68 -11.91
N ASP A 41 -5.54 2.91 -13.23
CA ASP A 41 -4.63 2.15 -14.08
C ASP A 41 -3.18 2.62 -13.87
N LEU A 42 -2.41 1.83 -13.13
CA LEU A 42 -1.01 2.06 -12.83
C LEU A 42 -0.05 1.19 -13.66
N SER A 43 -0.56 0.46 -14.66
CA SER A 43 0.23 -0.48 -15.48
C SER A 43 1.49 0.15 -16.10
N ALA A 44 1.37 1.39 -16.59
CA ALA A 44 2.48 2.14 -17.17
C ALA A 44 3.63 2.40 -16.18
N PHE A 45 3.32 2.56 -14.88
CA PHE A 45 4.33 2.73 -13.84
C PHE A 45 5.01 1.40 -13.51
N TYR A 46 4.23 0.31 -13.37
CA TYR A 46 4.76 -1.01 -13.04
C TYR A 46 5.63 -1.60 -14.15
N ALA A 47 5.27 -1.40 -15.42
CA ALA A 47 5.99 -1.93 -16.58
C ALA A 47 7.47 -1.55 -16.62
N ARG A 48 7.86 -0.40 -16.05
CA ARG A 48 9.25 0.06 -15.98
C ARG A 48 10.13 -0.78 -15.04
N TYR A 49 9.51 -1.48 -14.09
CA TYR A 49 10.14 -2.17 -12.96
C TYR A 49 9.89 -3.69 -12.96
N GLU A 50 9.10 -4.22 -13.90
CA GLU A 50 9.01 -5.66 -14.18
C GLU A 50 10.25 -6.11 -14.99
N GLY A 51 11.37 -6.36 -14.32
CA GLY A 51 12.64 -6.79 -14.95
C GLY A 51 13.69 -7.30 -13.98
#